data_AF-A0A0C3JD54-F1
#
_entry.id   AF-A0A0C3JD54-F1
#
_cell.length_a   1.000
_cell.length_b   1.000
_cell.length_c   1.000
_cell.angle_alpha   90.00
_cell.angle_beta   90.00
_cell.angle_gamma   90.00
#
_symmetry.space_group_name_H-M   'P 1'
#
loop_
_entity.id
_entity.type
_entity.pdbx_description
1 polymer ?
#
loop_
_entity_poly.entity_id
_entity_poly.type
_entity_poly.pdbx_seq_one_letter_code
_entity_poly.pdbx_strand_id
1 'polypeptide(L)'
;MSKSSLSSVVSNLVRASMGASVPASVPDEDLDRHVAELILKEAKQKAESYTKLGVEAYLPTGPDANAPRANKRFLSSIIRRTDDHNKTILREQALAAQEIK
;
A
#
# COMPACT_ATOMS: atom_id res chain seq x y z
N MET A 1 2.24 32.61 -30.72
CA MET A 1 2.17 31.15 -30.56
C MET A 1 0.74 30.78 -30.25
N SER A 2 0.14 29.83 -30.99
CA SER A 2 -1.24 29.37 -30.72
C SER A 2 -1.26 28.64 -29.38
N LYS A 3 -2.01 29.15 -28.40
CA LYS A 3 -2.23 28.46 -27.12
C LYS A 3 -2.99 27.16 -27.41
N SER A 4 -2.41 26.02 -27.05
CA SER A 4 -3.06 24.73 -27.26
C SER A 4 -4.29 24.63 -26.34
N SER A 5 -5.37 24.00 -26.81
CA SER A 5 -6.56 23.76 -25.99
C SER A 5 -6.23 23.00 -24.69
N LEU A 6 -5.15 22.21 -24.70
CA LEU A 6 -4.66 21.49 -23.53
C LEU A 6 -4.06 22.42 -22.46
N SER A 7 -3.26 23.43 -22.85
CA SER A 7 -2.69 24.39 -21.89
C SER A 7 -3.82 25.11 -21.13
N SER A 8 -4.86 25.58 -21.82
CA SER A 8 -6.01 26.22 -21.17
C SER A 8 -6.76 25.31 -20.19
N VAL A 9 -6.94 24.02 -20.53
CA VAL A 9 -7.58 23.05 -19.61
C VAL A 9 -6.72 22.83 -18.37
N VAL A 10 -5.40 22.70 -18.54
CA VAL A 10 -4.47 22.53 -17.42
C VAL A 10 -4.45 23.77 -16.53
N SER A 11 -4.36 24.98 -17.09
CA SER A 11 -4.36 26.20 -16.28
C SER A 11 -5.67 26.37 -15.51
N ASN A 12 -6.81 26.05 -16.12
CA ASN A 12 -8.12 26.07 -15.45
C ASN A 12 -8.20 25.02 -14.32
N LEU A 13 -7.69 23.80 -14.55
CA LEU A 13 -7.66 22.75 -13.55
C LEU A 13 -6.76 23.12 -12.37
N VAL A 14 -5.58 23.68 -12.63
CA VAL A 14 -4.65 24.12 -11.59
C VAL A 14 -5.30 25.22 -10.74
N ARG A 15 -5.90 26.24 -11.36
CA ARG A 15 -6.65 27.27 -10.62
C ARG A 15 -7.82 26.70 -9.81
N ALA A 16 -8.56 25.73 -10.37
CA ALA A 16 -9.63 25.06 -9.65
C ALA A 16 -9.12 24.28 -8.43
N SER A 17 -8.00 23.55 -8.57
CA SER A 17 -7.40 22.76 -7.49
C SER A 17 -6.85 23.63 -6.36
N MET A 18 -6.31 24.81 -6.68
CA MET A 18 -5.76 25.76 -5.72
C MET A 18 -6.83 26.70 -5.12
N GLY A 19 -8.05 26.70 -5.67
CA GLY A 19 -9.15 27.52 -5.21
C GLY A 19 -8.80 29.01 -5.19
N ALA A 20 -9.11 29.70 -4.08
CA ALA A 20 -8.87 31.13 -3.92
C ALA A 20 -7.39 31.53 -3.73
N SER A 21 -6.46 30.57 -3.67
CA SER A 21 -5.05 30.85 -3.38
C SER A 21 -4.26 31.34 -4.60
N VAL A 22 -4.76 31.13 -5.83
CA VAL A 22 -4.17 31.67 -7.06
C VAL A 22 -5.06 32.80 -7.58
N PRO A 23 -4.61 34.06 -7.50
CA PRO A 23 -5.35 35.19 -8.05
C PRO A 23 -5.60 35.02 -9.55
N ALA A 24 -6.77 35.45 -10.03
CA ALA A 24 -7.10 35.49 -11.46
C ALA A 24 -6.18 36.44 -12.25
N SER A 25 -5.40 37.28 -11.57
CA SER A 25 -4.40 38.18 -12.17
C SER A 25 -3.09 37.49 -12.57
N VAL A 26 -2.83 36.25 -12.10
CA VAL A 26 -1.62 35.51 -12.50
C VAL A 26 -1.76 35.08 -13.95
N PRO A 27 -0.84 35.47 -14.86
CA PRO A 27 -0.92 35.10 -16.27
C PRO A 27 -0.67 33.59 -16.44
N ASP A 28 -1.31 32.99 -17.45
CA ASP A 28 -1.17 31.55 -17.72
C ASP A 28 0.27 31.12 -18.00
N GLU A 29 1.09 32.00 -18.60
CA GLU A 29 2.49 31.70 -18.91
C GLU A 29 3.33 31.44 -17.65
N ASP A 30 3.09 32.21 -16.58
CA ASP A 30 3.79 32.00 -15.30
C ASP A 30 3.32 30.72 -14.61
N LEU A 31 2.03 30.39 -14.77
CA LEU A 31 1.45 29.16 -14.27
C LEU A 31 2.03 27.94 -15.00
N ASP A 32 2.10 28.00 -16.33
CA ASP A 32 2.65 26.94 -17.18
C ASP A 32 4.14 26.73 -16.91
N ARG A 33 4.91 27.82 -16.71
CA ARG A 33 6.31 27.74 -16.27
C ARG A 33 6.44 27.04 -14.93
N HIS A 34 5.62 27.40 -13.95
CA HIS A 34 5.65 26.78 -12.63
C HIS A 34 5.31 25.28 -12.69
N VAL A 35 4.28 24.92 -13.47
CA VAL A 35 3.91 23.52 -13.70
C VAL A 35 5.05 22.75 -14.36
N ALA A 36 5.72 23.33 -15.35
CA ALA A 36 6.88 22.71 -16.00
C ALA A 36 8.02 22.44 -14.99
N GLU A 37 8.30 23.39 -14.10
CA GLU A 37 9.31 23.22 -13.03
C GLU A 37 8.93 22.09 -12.06
N LEU A 38 7.65 21.99 -11.67
CA LEU A 38 7.16 20.91 -10.81
C LEU A 38 7.30 19.54 -11.48
N ILE A 39 6.91 19.43 -12.76
CA ILE A 39 7.04 18.19 -13.53
C ILE A 39 8.51 17.76 -13.63
N LEU A 40 9.42 18.69 -13.91
CA LEU A 40 10.86 18.38 -13.97
C LEU A 40 11.40 17.90 -12.62
N LYS A 41 10.96 18.51 -11.51
CA LYS A 41 11.36 18.09 -10.17
C LYS A 41 10.84 16.69 -9.84
N GLU A 42 9.57 16.43 -10.09
CA GLU A 42 8.95 15.12 -9.83
C GLU A 42 9.55 14.03 -10.72
N ALA A 43 9.79 14.33 -12.00
CA ALA A 43 10.42 13.40 -12.93
C ALA A 43 11.82 12.99 -12.47
N LYS A 44 12.63 13.93 -11.97
CA LYS A 44 13.95 13.63 -11.37
C LYS A 44 13.82 12.72 -10.16
N GLN A 45 12.91 13.02 -9.23
CA GLN A 45 12.68 12.19 -8.04
C GLN A 45 12.22 10.78 -8.40
N LYS A 46 11.32 10.64 -9.38
CA LYS A 46 10.86 9.33 -9.88
C LYS A 46 11.99 8.56 -10.56
N ALA A 47 12.82 9.22 -11.36
CA ALA A 47 13.98 8.58 -11.99
C ALA A 47 15.00 8.08 -10.95
N GLU A 48 15.29 8.87 -9.93
CA GLU A 48 16.16 8.46 -8.81
C GLU A 48 15.56 7.28 -8.03
N SER A 49 14.25 7.31 -7.77
CA SER A 49 13.55 6.24 -7.06
C SER A 49 13.53 4.94 -7.88
N TYR A 50 13.29 5.03 -9.19
CA TYR A 50 13.36 3.90 -10.11
C TYR A 50 14.78 3.33 -10.21
N THR A 51 15.80 4.18 -10.21
CA THR A 51 17.20 3.72 -10.22
C THR A 51 17.54 2.91 -8.96
N LYS A 52 16.91 3.23 -7.82
CA LYS A 52 17.14 2.54 -6.54
C LYS A 52 16.31 1.27 -6.36
N LEU A 53 15.02 1.32 -6.72
CA LEU A 53 14.03 0.28 -6.39
C LEU A 53 13.45 -0.43 -7.62
N GLY A 54 13.82 -0.02 -8.83
CA GLY A 54 13.25 -0.53 -10.07
C GLY A 54 11.75 -0.29 -10.15
N VAL A 55 11.01 -1.27 -10.68
CA VAL A 55 9.55 -1.20 -10.87
C VAL A 55 8.80 -1.10 -9.54
N GLU A 56 9.37 -1.60 -8.44
CA GLU A 56 8.75 -1.51 -7.11
C GLU A 56 8.58 -0.07 -6.63
N ALA A 57 9.34 0.89 -7.18
CA ALA A 57 9.17 2.32 -6.90
C ALA A 57 7.77 2.86 -7.25
N TYR A 58 7.06 2.19 -8.15
CA TYR A 58 5.72 2.58 -8.61
C TYR A 58 4.61 1.70 -8.04
N LEU A 59 4.96 0.65 -7.29
CA LEU A 59 3.98 -0.21 -6.65
C LEU A 59 3.50 0.43 -5.34
N PRO A 60 2.22 0.24 -4.97
CA PRO A 60 1.72 0.68 -3.68
C PRO A 60 2.50 -0.04 -2.57
N THR A 61 3.00 0.73 -1.60
CA THR A 61 3.75 0.23 -0.43
C THR A 61 2.87 -0.41 0.64
N GLY A 62 1.56 -0.49 0.39
CA GLY A 62 0.57 -1.04 1.31
C GLY A 62 0.25 -2.50 1.03
N PRO A 63 -0.20 -3.26 2.05
CA PRO A 63 -0.76 -4.58 1.83
C PRO A 63 -1.97 -4.46 0.89
N ASP A 64 -1.99 -5.28 -0.17
CA ASP A 64 -3.15 -5.37 -1.05
C ASP A 64 -4.39 -5.73 -0.22
N ALA A 65 -5.41 -4.88 -0.27
CA ALA A 65 -6.66 -5.08 0.45
C ALA A 65 -7.35 -6.40 0.05
N ASN A 66 -7.05 -6.90 -1.16
CA ASN A 66 -7.55 -8.16 -1.69
C ASN A 66 -6.60 -9.35 -1.48
N ALA A 67 -5.46 -9.15 -0.80
CA ALA A 67 -4.54 -10.24 -0.51
C ALA A 67 -5.21 -11.32 0.37
N PRO A 68 -5.00 -12.61 0.07
CA PRO A 68 -5.49 -13.70 0.92
C PRO A 68 -4.99 -13.56 2.35
N ARG A 69 -5.90 -13.64 3.33
CA ARG A 69 -5.54 -13.56 4.75
C ARG A 69 -4.76 -14.81 5.17
N ALA A 70 -3.59 -14.61 5.78
CA ALA A 70 -2.78 -15.70 6.32
C ALA A 70 -3.53 -16.52 7.39
N ASN A 71 -3.49 -17.84 7.31
CA ASN A 71 -4.09 -18.74 8.30
C ASN A 71 -3.20 -18.87 9.55
N LYS A 72 -3.36 -17.95 10.50
CA LYS A 72 -2.57 -17.90 11.74
C LYS A 72 -2.92 -18.99 12.77
N ARG A 73 -4.01 -19.73 12.59
CA ARG A 73 -4.51 -20.72 13.57
C ARG A 73 -4.12 -22.15 13.25
N PHE A 74 -3.53 -22.41 12.09
CA PHE A 74 -3.19 -23.75 11.65
C PHE A 74 -2.29 -24.48 12.65
N LEU A 75 -1.12 -23.93 12.98
CA LEU A 75 -0.17 -24.58 13.89
C LEU A 75 -0.71 -24.71 15.32
N SER A 76 -1.37 -23.67 15.83
CA SER A 76 -1.96 -23.73 17.18
C SER A 76 -3.08 -24.76 17.28
N SER A 77 -3.84 -24.98 16.21
CA SER A 77 -4.87 -26.02 16.16
C SER A 77 -4.28 -27.43 16.17
N ILE A 78 -3.17 -27.65 15.46
CA ILE A 78 -2.47 -28.94 15.44
C ILE A 78 -1.92 -29.26 16.82
N ILE A 79 -1.15 -28.34 17.41
CA ILE A 79 -0.54 -28.51 18.74
C ILE A 79 -1.64 -28.84 19.76
N ARG A 80 -2.71 -28.06 19.80
CA ARG A 80 -3.81 -28.28 20.75
C ARG A 80 -4.47 -29.66 20.58
N ARG A 81 -4.77 -30.06 19.33
CA ARG A 81 -5.37 -31.38 19.05
C ARG A 81 -4.46 -32.52 19.49
N THR A 82 -3.17 -32.41 19.22
CA THR A 82 -2.17 -33.41 19.62
C THR A 82 -2.06 -33.48 21.15
N ASP A 83 -1.97 -32.34 21.83
CA ASP A 83 -1.89 -32.29 23.29
C ASP A 83 -3.14 -32.87 23.96
N ASP A 84 -4.33 -32.52 23.46
CA ASP A 84 -5.59 -33.04 23.99
C ASP A 84 -5.72 -34.55 23.78
N HIS A 85 -5.32 -35.06 22.62
CA HIS A 85 -5.27 -36.51 22.37
C HIS A 85 -4.30 -37.20 23.33
N ASN A 86 -3.06 -36.70 23.45
CA ASN A 86 -2.05 -37.28 24.33
C ASN A 86 -2.50 -37.30 25.80
N LYS A 87 -3.13 -36.23 26.28
CA LYS A 87 -3.72 -36.18 27.62
C LYS A 87 -4.79 -37.24 27.83
N THR A 88 -5.58 -37.52 26.80
CA THR A 88 -6.66 -38.51 26.86
C THR A 88 -6.07 -39.92 26.97
N ILE A 89 -5.10 -40.25 26.11
CA ILE A 89 -4.37 -41.52 26.16
C ILE A 89 -3.68 -41.73 27.53
N LEU A 90 -3.02 -40.69 28.06
CA LEU A 90 -2.36 -40.79 29.37
C LEU A 90 -3.34 -41.04 30.51
N ARG A 91 -4.55 -40.45 30.46
CA ARG A 91 -5.60 -40.73 31.46
C ARG A 91 -6.10 -42.17 31.36
N GLU A 92 -6.37 -42.66 30.15
CA GLU A 92 -6.83 -44.04 29.93
C GLU A 92 -5.79 -45.05 30.42
N GLN A 93 -4.50 -44.81 30.13
CA GLN A 93 -3.39 -45.63 30.64
C GLN A 93 -3.29 -45.60 32.16
N ALA A 94 -3.47 -44.44 32.79
CA ALA A 94 -3.43 -44.32 34.25
C ALA A 94 -4.60 -45.06 34.92
N LEU A 95 -5.79 -45.02 34.33
CA LEU A 95 -6.95 -45.79 34.81
C LEU A 95 -6.72 -47.29 34.67
N ALA A 96 -6.29 -47.75 33.49
CA ALA A 96 -5.99 -49.16 33.26
C ALA A 96 -4.90 -49.69 34.21
N ALA A 97 -3.88 -48.88 34.52
CA ALA A 97 -2.83 -49.26 35.47
C ALA A 97 -3.32 -49.36 36.93
N GLN A 98 -4.38 -48.63 37.31
CA GLN A 98 -5.02 -48.74 38.63
C GLN A 98 -5.88 -50.00 38.75
N GLU A 99 -6.54 -50.43 37.66
CA GLU A 99 -7.40 -51.62 37.65
C GLU A 99 -6.62 -52.94 37.71
N ILE A 100 -5.36 -52.96 37.28
CA ILE A 100 -4.50 -54.15 37.27
C ILE A 100 -3.83 -54.40 38.64
N LYS A 101 -3.91 -53.45 39.57
CA LYS A 101 -3.21 -53.47 40.86
C LYS A 101 -4.11 -53.94 42.01
#